data_AF-R7U9M1-F1
#
_entry.id   AF-R7U9M1-F1
#
_cell.length_a   1.000
_cell.length_b   1.000
_cell.length_c   1.000
_cell.angle_alpha   90.00
_cell.angle_beta   90.00
_cell.angle_gamma   90.00
#
_symmetry.space_group_name_H-M   'P 1'
#
loop_
_entity.id
_entity.type
_entity.pdbx_description
1 polymer ?
#
loop_
_entity_poly.entity_id
_entity_poly.type
_entity_poly.pdbx_seq_one_letter_code
_entity_poly.pdbx_strand_id
1 'polypeptide(L)' 'WYNNRIRVAKQNCRQKERSWRKSGLAFHKDEFMDAKREVNSLISEAKSDYFTRLITDHHGNPK' A
#
# COMPACT_ATOMS: atom_id res chain seq x y z
N TRP A 1 2.11 2.49 -11.26
CA TRP A 1 2.37 2.00 -9.88
C TRP A 1 1.12 1.40 -9.22
N TYR A 2 -0.07 2.03 -9.28
CA TYR A 2 -1.26 1.45 -8.62
C TYR A 2 -1.68 0.12 -9.24
N ASN A 3 -1.90 -0.91 -8.41
CA ASN A 3 -2.19 -2.26 -8.87
C ASN A 3 -3.22 -2.96 -7.95
N ASN A 4 -3.65 -4.17 -8.36
CA ASN A 4 -4.68 -4.92 -7.65
C ASN A 4 -4.29 -5.30 -6.21
N ARG A 5 -3.00 -5.56 -5.93
CA ARG A 5 -2.51 -5.84 -4.57
C ARG A 5 -2.74 -4.65 -3.65
N ILE A 6 -2.38 -3.45 -4.08
CA ILE A 6 -2.62 -2.21 -3.32
C ILE A 6 -4.12 -1.98 -3.10
N ARG A 7 -4.94 -2.24 -4.12
CA ARG A 7 -6.41 -2.11 -4.00
C ARG A 7 -6.97 -3.03 -2.92
N VAL A 8 -6.59 -4.31 -2.94
CA VAL A 8 -7.03 -5.32 -1.97
C VAL A 8 -6.54 -4.95 -0.56
N ALA A 9 -5.27 -4.58 -0.40
CA ALA A 9 -4.71 -4.16 0.88
C ALA A 9 -5.45 -2.93 1.45
N LYS A 10 -5.78 -1.93 0.61
CA LYS A 10 -6.59 -0.78 1.02
C LYS A 10 -8.00 -1.17 1.46
N GLN A 11 -8.64 -2.11 0.78
CA GLN A 11 -9.95 -2.63 1.16
C GLN A 11 -9.89 -3.35 2.52
N ASN A 12 -8.88 -4.21 2.73
CA ASN A 12 -8.65 -4.88 4.01
C ASN A 12 -8.40 -3.88 5.14
N CYS A 13 -7.52 -2.89 4.92
CA CYS A 13 -7.25 -1.81 5.87
C CYS A 13 -8.55 -1.08 6.30
N ARG A 14 -9.45 -0.78 5.35
CA ARG A 14 -10.77 -0.18 5.68
C ARG A 14 -11.71 -1.12 6.41
N GLN A 15 -11.63 -2.43 6.19
CA GLN A 15 -12.42 -3.40 6.97
C GLN A 15 -11.93 -3.43 8.42
N LYS A 16 -10.62 -3.56 8.64
CA LYS A 16 -10.02 -3.54 9.99
C LYS A 16 -10.28 -2.23 10.74
N GLU A 17 -10.20 -1.09 10.05
CA GLU A 17 -10.56 0.20 10.63
C GLU A 17 -12.02 0.23 11.11
N ARG A 18 -12.96 -0.28 10.31
CA ARG A 18 -14.37 -0.34 10.70
C ARG A 18 -14.59 -1.27 11.89
N SER A 19 -13.91 -2.42 11.92
CA SER A 19 -13.94 -3.33 13.07
C SER A 19 -13.42 -2.66 14.35
N TRP A 20 -12.31 -1.93 14.26
CA TRP A 20 -11.78 -1.16 15.38
C TRP A 20 -12.76 -0.08 15.84
N ARG A 21 -13.28 0.75 14.92
CA ARG A 21 -14.26 1.81 15.27
C ARG A 21 -15.52 1.27 15.90
N LYS A 22 -15.99 0.09 15.48
CA LYS A 22 -17.18 -0.57 16.05
C LYS A 22 -16.93 -1.13 17.45
N SER A 23 -15.75 -1.70 17.68
CA SER A 23 -15.45 -2.45 18.90
C SER A 23 -14.72 -1.64 19.98
N GLY A 24 -13.95 -0.62 19.60
CA GLY A 24 -13.07 0.14 20.49
C GLY A 24 -11.88 -0.66 21.05
N LEU A 25 -11.72 -1.93 20.70
CA LEU A 25 -10.71 -2.81 21.29
C LEU A 25 -9.29 -2.50 20.79
N ALA A 26 -8.32 -2.55 21.71
CA ALA A 26 -6.91 -2.34 21.41
C ALA A 26 -6.38 -3.35 20.36
N PHE A 27 -6.74 -4.61 20.48
CA PHE A 27 -6.37 -5.65 19.51
C PHE A 27 -6.78 -5.29 18.07
N HIS A 28 -8.02 -4.82 17.86
CA HIS A 28 -8.46 -4.40 16.52
C HIS A 28 -7.75 -3.13 16.03
N LYS A 29 -7.32 -2.25 16.95
CA LYS A 29 -6.48 -1.10 16.62
C LYS A 29 -5.13 -1.56 16.08
N ASP A 30 -4.51 -2.56 16.70
CA ASP A 30 -3.24 -3.12 16.27
C ASP A 30 -3.37 -3.77 14.89
N GLU A 31 -4.42 -4.57 14.66
CA GLU A 31 -4.72 -5.13 13.33
C GLU A 31 -4.89 -4.04 12.25
N PHE A 32 -5.56 -2.93 12.59
CA PHE A 32 -5.70 -1.80 11.68
C PHE A 32 -4.36 -1.13 11.38
N MET A 33 -3.51 -0.93 12.41
CA MET A 33 -2.19 -0.33 12.24
C MET A 33 -1.29 -1.20 11.35
N ASP A 34 -1.33 -2.51 11.50
CA ASP A 34 -0.57 -3.43 10.67
C ASP A 34 -1.06 -3.42 9.22
N ALA A 35 -2.38 -3.46 9.00
CA ALA A 35 -2.94 -3.31 7.66
C ALA A 35 -2.59 -1.95 7.02
N LYS A 36 -2.48 -0.88 7.81
CA LYS A 36 -2.05 0.44 7.34
C LYS A 36 -0.57 0.44 6.95
N ARG A 37 0.30 -0.22 7.72
CA ARG A 37 1.73 -0.38 7.40
C ARG A 37 1.92 -1.16 6.11
N GLU A 38 1.16 -2.25 5.92
CA GLU A 38 1.17 -3.05 4.69
C GLU A 38 0.83 -2.20 3.47
N VAL A 39 -0.25 -1.43 3.52
CA VAL A 39 -0.64 -0.52 2.42
C VAL A 39 0.48 0.46 2.07
N ASN A 40 1.11 1.06 3.07
CA ASN A 40 2.20 2.01 2.85
C ASN A 40 3.41 1.34 2.22
N SER A 41 3.78 0.15 2.68
CA SER A 41 4.87 -0.64 2.12
C SER A 41 4.63 -0.97 0.64
N LEU A 42 3.44 -1.49 0.30
CA LEU A 42 3.09 -1.83 -1.09
C LEU A 42 3.08 -0.60 -2.01
N ILE A 43 2.62 0.55 -1.52
CA ILE A 43 2.67 1.80 -2.28
C ILE A 43 4.11 2.24 -2.52
N SER A 44 4.97 2.13 -1.50
CA SER A 44 6.38 2.50 -1.60
C SER A 44 7.11 1.62 -2.63
N GLU A 45 6.95 0.30 -2.51
CA GLU A 45 7.51 -0.69 -3.46
C GLU A 45 7.04 -0.40 -4.89
N ALA A 46 5.72 -0.31 -5.10
CA ALA A 46 5.19 -0.13 -6.45
C ALA A 46 5.56 1.21 -7.09
N LYS A 47 5.80 2.26 -6.29
CA LYS A 47 6.31 3.54 -6.78
C LYS A 47 7.79 3.43 -7.13
N SER A 48 8.59 2.81 -6.27
CA SER A 48 10.00 2.54 -6.53
C SER A 48 10.17 1.78 -7.84
N ASP A 49 9.48 0.66 -8.00
CA ASP A 49 9.50 -0.16 -9.22
C ASP A 49 9.09 0.62 -10.47
N TYR A 50 8.04 1.44 -10.37
CA TYR A 50 7.57 2.24 -11.49
C TYR A 50 8.61 3.27 -11.94
N PHE A 51 9.21 3.99 -11.00
CA PHE A 51 10.23 4.99 -11.34
C PHE A 51 11.53 4.37 -11.80
N THR A 52 11.96 3.25 -11.20
CA THR A 52 13.12 2.49 -11.67
C THR A 52 12.92 2.05 -13.12
N ARG A 53 11.78 1.45 -13.45
CA ARG A 53 11.46 1.05 -14.83
C ARG A 53 11.43 2.23 -15.78
N LEU A 54 10.79 3.33 -15.39
CA LEU A 54 10.75 4.54 -16.21
C LEU A 54 12.17 5.07 -16.52
N ILE A 55 13.06 5.07 -15.53
CA ILE A 55 14.46 5.49 -15.72
C ILE A 55 15.18 4.52 -16.66
N THR A 56 15.04 3.21 -16.44
CA THR A 56 15.67 2.18 -17.28
C THR A 56 15.18 2.26 -18.73
N ASP A 57 13.88 2.40 -18.95
CA ASP A 57 13.26 2.46 -20.28
C ASP A 57 13.70 3.72 -21.07
N HIS A 58 14.06 4.81 -20.37
CA HIS A 58 14.52 6.06 -20.99
C HIS A 58 16.05 6.23 -21.02
N HIS A 59 16.83 5.27 -20.50
CA HIS A 59 18.30 5.34 -20.45
C HIS A 59 18.98 5.24 -21.83
N GLY A 60 18.21 4.99 -22.90
CA GLY A 60 18.69 4.85 -24.28
C GLY A 60 18.32 5.98 -25.24
N ASN A 61 17.83 7.12 -24.75
CA ASN A 61 17.47 8.25 -25.61
C ASN A 61 18.49 9.41 -25.47
N PRO A 62 19.69 9.30 -26.09
CA PRO A 62 20.59 10.44 -26.19
C PRO A 62 19.96 11.48 -27.11
N LYS A 63 19.82 12.72 -26.61
CA LYS A 63 19.61 13.90 -27.46
C LYS A 63 20.91 14.30 -28.12
#